data_AF-A0A3C0SMZ1-F1
#
_entry.id   AF-A0A3C0SMZ1-F1
#
_cell.length_a   1.000
_cell.length_b   1.000
_cell.length_c   1.000
_cell.angle_alpha   90.00
_cell.angle_beta   90.00
_cell.angle_gamma   90.00
#
_symmetry.space_group_name_H-M   'P 1'
#
loop_
_entity.id
_entity.type
_entity.pdbx_description
1 polymer ?
#
loop_
_entity_poly.entity_id
_entity_poly.type
_entity_poly.pdbx_seq_one_letter_code
_entity_poly.pdbx_strand_id
1 'polypeptide(L)'
;MTSMYIDEMLLNYLGENIKDDLGEGSNEKLIEKAVRFNINECIYTKFDFIRIDYGLKLVATEEVMELIEIYSIYSYLLYRAVETQEPSKEIRVEALRKVIDISNIITSYINMKCNGEELKKALHTILEELNLSQCCINKINSLISIYAMVL
;
A
#
# COMPACT_ATOMS: atom_id res chain seq x y z
N MET A 1 -17.41 11.48 7.39
CA MET A 1 -17.66 12.03 6.04
C MET A 1 -16.47 11.78 5.13
N THR A 2 -15.24 12.16 5.49
CA THR A 2 -14.03 11.97 4.67
C THR A 2 -13.75 10.51 4.28
N SER A 3 -13.95 9.54 5.19
CA SER A 3 -13.76 8.11 4.91
C SER A 3 -14.66 7.59 3.78
N MET A 4 -15.91 8.06 3.72
CA MET A 4 -16.90 7.63 2.72
C MET A 4 -16.50 8.09 1.30
N TYR A 5 -15.87 9.26 1.20
CA TYR A 5 -15.36 9.78 -0.07
C TYR A 5 -14.05 9.11 -0.50
N ILE A 6 -13.18 8.75 0.46
CA ILE A 6 -11.99 7.93 0.15
C ILE A 6 -12.41 6.55 -0.36
N ASP A 7 -13.44 5.95 0.25
CA ASP A 7 -14.01 4.67 -0.18
C ASP A 7 -14.56 4.74 -1.61
N GLU A 8 -15.36 5.76 -1.91
CA GLU A 8 -15.91 5.99 -3.26
C GLU A 8 -14.80 6.23 -4.30
N MET A 9 -13.81 7.08 -3.97
CA MET A 9 -12.67 7.37 -4.84
C MET A 9 -11.88 6.09 -5.16
N LEU A 10 -11.57 5.26 -4.15
CA LEU A 10 -10.91 3.98 -4.36
C LEU A 10 -11.76 3.05 -5.25
N LEU A 11 -13.06 2.93 -4.96
CA LEU A 11 -13.95 2.07 -5.74
C LEU A 11 -14.04 2.49 -7.22
N ASN A 12 -14.06 3.79 -7.50
CA ASN A 12 -14.05 4.33 -8.85
C ASN A 12 -12.73 4.00 -9.58
N TYR A 13 -11.59 4.21 -8.90
CA TYR A 13 -10.27 3.91 -9.47
C TYR A 13 -10.12 2.42 -9.81
N LEU A 14 -10.56 1.55 -8.89
CA LEU A 14 -10.56 0.10 -9.07
C LEU A 14 -11.50 -0.36 -10.20
N GLY A 15 -12.53 0.41 -10.51
CA GLY A 15 -13.48 0.09 -11.58
C GLY A 15 -13.01 0.51 -12.97
N GLU A 16 -12.40 1.69 -13.07
CA GLU A 16 -12.22 2.37 -14.36
C GLU A 16 -10.76 2.41 -14.83
N ASN A 17 -9.79 2.55 -13.92
CA ASN A 17 -8.41 2.94 -14.29
C ASN A 17 -7.35 1.89 -13.97
N ILE A 18 -7.69 0.90 -13.14
CA ILE A 18 -6.68 -0.06 -12.65
C ILE A 18 -6.12 -0.97 -13.74
N LYS A 19 -6.88 -1.26 -14.80
CA LYS A 19 -6.42 -2.12 -15.91
C LYS A 19 -5.31 -1.44 -16.72
N ASP A 20 -5.42 -0.13 -16.91
CA ASP A 20 -4.45 0.66 -17.67
C ASP A 20 -3.13 0.81 -16.91
N ASP A 21 -3.19 0.91 -15.58
CA ASP A 21 -2.01 1.07 -14.72
C ASP A 21 -1.23 -0.23 -14.45
N LEU A 22 -1.91 -1.38 -14.53
CA LEU A 22 -1.30 -2.69 -14.29
C LEU A 22 -0.79 -3.35 -15.58
N GLY A 23 -1.38 -3.04 -16.74
CA GLY A 23 -1.03 -3.66 -18.02
C GLY A 23 -1.33 -5.16 -18.08
N GLU A 24 -1.49 -5.72 -19.28
CA GLU A 24 -1.66 -7.16 -19.46
C GLU A 24 -0.36 -7.90 -19.10
N GLY A 25 -0.40 -8.79 -18.10
CA GLY A 25 0.65 -9.76 -17.81
C GLY A 25 1.77 -9.33 -16.84
N SER A 26 1.50 -8.47 -15.84
CA SER A 26 2.56 -7.98 -14.93
C SER A 26 2.29 -8.16 -13.43
N ASN A 27 1.98 -9.39 -13.04
CA ASN A 27 1.57 -9.74 -11.68
C ASN A 27 2.66 -9.45 -10.62
N GLU A 28 3.91 -9.81 -10.88
CA GLU A 28 5.05 -9.48 -10.00
C GLU A 28 5.35 -7.98 -9.96
N LYS A 29 5.03 -7.23 -11.03
CA LYS A 29 5.34 -5.79 -11.08
C LYS A 29 4.47 -4.97 -10.14
N LEU A 30 3.24 -5.39 -9.82
CA LEU A 30 2.39 -4.60 -8.92
C LEU A 30 2.92 -4.63 -7.49
N ILE A 31 3.18 -5.82 -6.97
CA ILE A 31 3.68 -5.99 -5.60
C ILE A 31 5.04 -5.30 -5.47
N GLU A 32 5.96 -5.54 -6.41
CA GLU A 32 7.29 -4.91 -6.41
C GLU A 32 7.18 -3.38 -6.51
N LYS A 33 6.36 -2.84 -7.43
CA LYS A 33 6.13 -1.39 -7.54
C LYS A 33 5.51 -0.80 -6.28
N ALA A 34 4.55 -1.50 -5.68
CA ALA A 34 3.84 -1.03 -4.50
C ALA A 34 4.77 -1.00 -3.28
N VAL A 35 5.56 -2.05 -3.06
CA VAL A 35 6.56 -2.10 -1.99
C VAL A 35 7.60 -1.00 -2.21
N ARG A 36 8.11 -0.84 -3.44
CA ARG A 36 9.06 0.24 -3.78
C ARG A 36 8.47 1.62 -3.59
N PHE A 37 7.21 1.83 -3.95
CA PHE A 37 6.51 3.11 -3.76
C PHE A 37 6.47 3.54 -2.29
N ASN A 38 6.31 2.58 -1.36
CA ASN A 38 6.24 2.87 0.07
C ASN A 38 7.60 3.06 0.75
N ILE A 39 8.68 2.80 0.03
CA ILE A 39 10.02 3.07 0.49
C ILE A 39 10.32 4.52 0.12
N ASN A 40 10.40 5.39 1.12
CA ASN A 40 10.58 6.83 0.93
C ASN A 40 11.86 7.17 0.13
N GLU A 41 11.72 7.46 -1.17
CA GLU A 41 12.85 7.78 -2.06
C GLU A 41 13.62 9.06 -1.68
N CYS A 42 13.03 9.96 -0.88
CA CYS A 42 13.75 11.14 -0.37
C CYS A 42 14.75 10.78 0.75
N ILE A 43 14.66 9.57 1.31
CA ILE A 43 15.53 9.06 2.38
C ILE A 43 16.47 7.96 1.85
N TYR A 44 16.11 7.29 0.74
CA TYR A 44 16.76 6.06 0.30
C TYR A 44 17.42 6.16 -1.09
N THR A 45 18.71 5.84 -1.13
CA THR A 45 19.52 5.69 -2.34
C THR A 45 19.34 4.30 -2.97
N LYS A 46 19.90 4.08 -4.18
CA LYS A 46 19.90 2.77 -4.84
C LYS A 46 20.51 1.63 -3.99
N PHE A 47 21.42 1.95 -3.07
CA PHE A 47 22.00 0.99 -2.12
C PHE A 47 21.03 0.62 -0.99
N ASP A 48 20.15 1.53 -0.62
CA ASP A 48 19.14 1.28 0.40
C ASP A 48 18.06 0.34 -0.11
N PHE A 49 17.67 0.40 -1.38
CA PHE A 49 16.77 -0.59 -1.98
C PHE A 49 17.32 -2.02 -1.89
N ILE A 50 18.63 -2.22 -2.14
CA ILE A 50 19.27 -3.53 -1.97
C ILE A 50 19.27 -3.94 -0.50
N ARG A 51 19.55 -3.01 0.42
CA ARG A 51 19.56 -3.25 1.87
C ARG A 51 18.16 -3.55 2.40
N ILE A 52 17.13 -2.98 1.79
CA ILE A 52 15.72 -3.19 2.11
C ILE A 52 15.26 -4.54 1.58
N ASP A 53 15.54 -4.89 0.33
CA ASP A 53 15.26 -6.23 -0.21
C ASP A 53 15.96 -7.32 0.63
N TYR A 54 17.18 -7.05 1.07
CA TYR A 54 17.94 -7.95 1.93
C TYR A 54 17.40 -7.96 3.38
N GLY A 55 16.98 -6.81 3.90
CA GLY A 55 16.38 -6.64 5.22
C GLY A 55 15.05 -7.39 5.31
N LEU A 56 14.14 -7.17 4.36
CA LEU A 56 12.88 -7.89 4.25
C LEU A 56 13.11 -9.41 4.23
N LYS A 57 14.08 -9.90 3.43
CA LYS A 57 14.45 -11.33 3.39
C LYS A 57 15.07 -11.88 4.68
N LEU A 58 15.63 -11.02 5.54
CA LEU A 58 16.34 -11.44 6.76
C LEU A 58 15.50 -11.38 8.03
N VAL A 59 14.58 -10.41 8.14
CA VAL A 59 13.81 -10.17 9.38
C VAL A 59 12.33 -10.50 9.27
N ALA A 60 11.77 -10.55 8.07
CA ALA A 60 10.35 -10.80 7.92
C ALA A 60 10.05 -12.30 7.93
N THR A 61 9.09 -12.68 8.78
CA THR A 61 8.37 -13.94 8.60
C THR A 61 7.50 -13.84 7.36
N GLU A 62 7.07 -14.97 6.81
CA GLU A 62 6.12 -15.03 5.69
C GLU A 62 4.85 -14.20 5.98
N GLU A 63 4.28 -14.32 7.17
CA GLU A 63 3.13 -13.51 7.62
C GLU A 63 3.41 -12.00 7.59
N VAL A 64 4.62 -11.57 7.99
CA VAL A 64 4.98 -10.15 7.98
C VAL A 64 5.21 -9.65 6.55
N MET A 65 5.76 -10.48 5.67
CA MET A 65 5.90 -10.13 4.26
C MET A 65 4.54 -9.95 3.59
N GLU A 66 3.63 -10.90 3.76
CA GLU A 66 2.26 -10.79 3.24
C GLU A 66 1.58 -9.50 3.71
N LEU A 67 1.76 -9.16 4.99
CA LEU A 67 1.26 -7.90 5.55
C LEU A 67 1.87 -6.69 4.84
N ILE A 68 3.20 -6.62 4.70
CA ILE A 68 3.87 -5.50 4.03
C ILE A 68 3.37 -5.35 2.59
N GLU A 69 3.20 -6.44 1.87
CA GLU A 69 2.72 -6.45 0.49
C GLU A 69 1.29 -5.89 0.40
N ILE A 70 0.37 -6.41 1.21
CA ILE A 70 -1.03 -5.95 1.24
C ILE A 70 -1.08 -4.44 1.48
N TYR A 71 -0.42 -3.95 2.52
CA TYR A 71 -0.47 -2.54 2.88
C TYR A 71 0.26 -1.64 1.90
N SER A 72 1.30 -2.17 1.25
CA SER A 72 1.97 -1.48 0.15
C SER A 72 1.04 -1.30 -1.05
N ILE A 73 0.25 -2.33 -1.37
CA ILE A 73 -0.75 -2.26 -2.45
C ILE A 73 -1.85 -1.25 -2.09
N TYR A 74 -2.36 -1.27 -0.86
CA TYR A 74 -3.36 -0.31 -0.40
C TYR A 74 -2.93 1.15 -0.60
N SER A 75 -1.74 1.49 -0.11
CA SER A 75 -1.16 2.83 -0.22
C SER A 75 -0.87 3.22 -1.68
N TYR A 76 -0.37 2.30 -2.50
CA TYR A 76 -0.17 2.54 -3.93
C TYR A 76 -1.50 2.86 -4.62
N LEU A 77 -2.53 2.04 -4.43
CA LEU A 77 -3.86 2.24 -5.01
C LEU A 77 -4.49 3.55 -4.57
N LEU A 78 -4.36 3.89 -3.28
CA LEU A 78 -4.85 5.13 -2.72
C LEU A 78 -4.16 6.35 -3.35
N TYR A 79 -2.85 6.30 -3.50
CA TYR A 79 -2.09 7.35 -4.18
C TYR A 79 -2.54 7.53 -5.63
N ARG A 80 -2.66 6.43 -6.39
CA ARG A 80 -3.08 6.47 -7.79
C ARG A 80 -4.52 7.00 -7.95
N ALA A 81 -5.42 6.64 -7.05
CA ALA A 81 -6.78 7.15 -7.03
C ALA A 81 -6.82 8.68 -6.81
N VAL A 82 -6.00 9.20 -5.88
CA VAL A 82 -5.85 10.64 -5.66
C VAL A 82 -5.33 11.37 -6.90
N GLU A 83 -4.28 10.84 -7.52
CA GLU A 83 -3.64 11.49 -8.69
C GLU A 83 -4.52 11.45 -9.93
N THR A 84 -5.39 10.44 -10.09
CA THR A 84 -6.23 10.29 -11.29
C THR A 84 -7.59 10.97 -11.19
N GLN A 85 -8.14 11.14 -10.00
CA GLN A 85 -9.51 11.66 -9.82
C GLN A 85 -9.56 13.08 -9.27
N GLU A 86 -8.42 13.68 -8.91
CA GLU A 86 -8.32 15.05 -8.39
C GLU A 86 -9.39 15.38 -7.31
N PRO A 87 -9.45 14.62 -6.20
CA PRO A 87 -10.47 14.83 -5.18
C PRO A 87 -10.30 16.19 -4.48
N SER A 88 -11.28 16.57 -3.65
CA SER A 88 -11.17 17.80 -2.85
C SER A 88 -9.88 17.84 -2.04
N LYS A 89 -9.40 19.04 -1.72
CA LYS A 89 -8.15 19.24 -0.97
C LYS A 89 -8.14 18.46 0.35
N GLU A 90 -9.26 18.43 1.06
CA GLU A 90 -9.41 17.74 2.34
C GLU A 90 -9.24 16.23 2.17
N ILE A 91 -9.89 15.64 1.16
CA ILE A 91 -9.78 14.21 0.84
C ILE A 91 -8.36 13.88 0.37
N ARG A 92 -7.78 14.71 -0.50
CA ARG A 92 -6.41 14.56 -0.98
C ARG A 92 -5.40 14.55 0.17
N VAL A 93 -5.48 15.53 1.07
CA VAL A 93 -4.55 15.63 2.21
C VAL A 93 -4.69 14.43 3.13
N GLU A 94 -5.92 14.01 3.44
CA GLU A 94 -6.17 12.84 4.30
C GLU A 94 -5.63 11.55 3.66
N ALA A 95 -5.95 11.31 2.39
CA ALA A 95 -5.49 10.12 1.67
C ALA A 95 -3.96 10.07 1.57
N LEU A 96 -3.31 11.18 1.19
CA LEU A 96 -1.85 11.25 1.08
C LEU A 96 -1.17 11.13 2.46
N ARG A 97 -1.79 11.64 3.53
CA ARG A 97 -1.29 11.42 4.89
C ARG A 97 -1.25 9.93 5.23
N LYS A 98 -2.31 9.18 4.92
CA LYS A 98 -2.38 7.74 5.15
C LYS A 98 -1.34 6.96 4.34
N VAL A 99 -1.11 7.37 3.09
CA VAL A 99 -0.02 6.83 2.26
C VAL A 99 1.33 7.00 2.94
N ILE A 100 1.64 8.22 3.41
CA ILE A 100 2.89 8.54 4.10
C ILE A 100 3.03 7.75 5.42
N ASP A 101 1.94 7.62 6.19
CA ASP A 101 1.94 6.88 7.45
C ASP A 101 2.30 5.40 7.22
N ILE A 102 1.70 4.76 6.21
CA ILE A 102 2.03 3.37 5.81
C ILE A 102 3.51 3.27 5.41
N SER A 103 3.97 4.16 4.55
CA SER A 103 5.36 4.20 4.10
C SER A 103 6.35 4.31 5.27
N ASN A 104 6.06 5.18 6.24
CA ASN A 104 6.92 5.39 7.41
C ASN A 104 6.95 4.17 8.34
N ILE A 105 5.83 3.48 8.52
CA ILE A 105 5.73 2.29 9.36
C ILE A 105 6.52 1.14 8.74
N ILE A 106 6.31 0.84 7.46
CA ILE A 106 7.05 -0.21 6.73
C ILE A 106 8.55 0.11 6.78
N THR A 107 8.91 1.35 6.51
CA THR A 107 10.28 1.84 6.60
C THR A 107 10.89 1.67 8.00
N SER A 108 10.11 1.91 9.05
CA SER A 108 10.58 1.75 10.44
C SER A 108 10.87 0.29 10.77
N TYR A 109 10.01 -0.62 10.30
CA TYR A 109 10.22 -2.05 10.47
C TYR A 109 11.49 -2.54 9.75
N ILE A 110 11.69 -2.14 8.49
CA ILE A 110 12.88 -2.53 7.71
C ILE A 110 14.17 -2.05 8.38
N ASN A 111 14.14 -0.88 9.02
CA ASN A 111 15.25 -0.36 9.79
C ASN A 111 15.35 -0.90 11.23
N MET A 112 14.58 -1.95 11.56
CA MET A 112 14.55 -2.59 12.88
C MET A 112 14.21 -1.61 14.02
N LYS A 113 13.47 -0.53 13.72
CA LYS A 113 12.99 0.44 14.71
C LYS A 113 11.70 0.01 15.39
N CYS A 114 10.98 -0.95 14.80
CA CYS A 114 9.85 -1.64 15.41
C CYS A 114 9.90 -3.13 15.04
N ASN A 115 9.22 -3.96 15.83
CA ASN A 115 9.08 -5.40 15.57
C ASN A 115 7.81 -5.74 14.76
N GLY A 116 7.63 -7.01 14.41
CA GLY A 116 6.51 -7.46 13.58
C GLY A 116 5.12 -7.22 14.20
N GLU A 117 4.97 -7.36 15.52
CA GLU A 117 3.70 -7.10 16.22
C GLU A 117 3.37 -5.61 16.25
N GLU A 118 4.38 -4.77 16.49
CA GLU A 118 4.24 -3.31 16.43
C GLU A 118 3.87 -2.82 15.02
N LEU A 119 4.52 -3.39 14.00
CA LEU A 119 4.19 -3.19 12.59
C LEU A 119 2.73 -3.56 12.33
N LYS A 120 2.32 -4.78 12.71
CA LYS A 120 0.97 -5.31 12.48
C LYS A 120 -0.09 -4.41 13.09
N LYS A 121 0.09 -4.04 14.36
CA LYS A 121 -0.83 -3.16 15.06
C LYS A 121 -0.92 -1.79 14.40
N ALA A 122 0.22 -1.16 14.09
CA ALA A 122 0.25 0.18 13.50
C ALA A 122 -0.42 0.21 12.12
N LEU A 123 -0.14 -0.79 11.28
CA LEU A 123 -0.79 -0.94 9.99
C LEU A 123 -2.31 -1.17 10.13
N HIS A 124 -2.76 -2.06 11.02
CA HIS A 124 -4.19 -2.29 11.26
C HIS A 124 -4.93 -1.01 11.67
N THR A 125 -4.35 -0.22 12.58
CA THR A 125 -4.95 1.06 13.00
C THR A 125 -5.18 2.02 11.83
N ILE A 126 -4.26 2.07 10.85
CA ILE A 126 -4.45 2.92 9.66
C ILE A 126 -5.67 2.50 8.84
N LEU A 127 -5.89 1.20 8.65
CA LEU A 127 -7.07 0.71 7.91
C LEU A 127 -8.36 0.98 8.68
N GLU A 128 -8.36 0.80 10.00
CA GLU A 128 -9.50 1.14 10.84
C GLU A 128 -9.85 2.63 10.74
N GLU A 129 -8.83 3.51 10.72
CA GLU A 129 -9.00 4.95 10.55
C GLU A 129 -9.50 5.34 9.16
N LEU A 130 -9.08 4.60 8.11
CA LEU A 130 -9.60 4.78 6.76
C LEU A 130 -11.08 4.38 6.67
N ASN A 131 -11.54 3.47 7.53
CA ASN A 131 -12.93 3.03 7.65
C ASN A 131 -13.55 2.70 6.28
N LEU A 132 -12.82 1.93 5.48
CA LEU A 132 -13.24 1.48 4.15
C LEU A 132 -14.42 0.51 4.27
N SER A 133 -15.32 0.55 3.29
CA SER A 133 -16.42 -0.41 3.25
C SER A 133 -15.89 -1.82 2.96
N GLN A 134 -16.60 -2.84 3.44
CA GLN A 134 -16.28 -4.23 3.12
C GLN A 134 -16.26 -4.48 1.60
N CYS A 135 -17.06 -3.72 0.84
CA CYS A 135 -17.05 -3.78 -0.62
C CYS A 135 -15.70 -3.34 -1.19
N CYS A 136 -15.16 -2.21 -0.73
CA CYS A 136 -13.85 -1.74 -1.16
C CYS A 136 -12.74 -2.69 -0.74
N ILE A 137 -12.75 -3.14 0.52
CA ILE A 137 -11.81 -4.12 1.05
C ILE A 137 -11.82 -5.40 0.20
N ASN A 138 -13.00 -5.94 -0.10
CA ASN A 138 -13.13 -7.15 -0.91
C ASN A 138 -12.62 -6.95 -2.34
N LYS A 139 -12.84 -5.79 -2.96
CA LYS A 139 -12.29 -5.50 -4.30
C LYS A 139 -10.77 -5.44 -4.28
N ILE A 140 -10.19 -4.76 -3.29
CA ILE A 140 -8.74 -4.68 -3.14
C ILE A 140 -8.15 -6.06 -2.88
N ASN A 141 -8.75 -6.85 -1.98
CA ASN A 141 -8.31 -8.22 -1.72
C ASN A 141 -8.45 -9.12 -2.94
N SER A 142 -9.54 -8.99 -3.71
CA SER A 142 -9.71 -9.72 -4.97
C SER A 142 -8.62 -9.37 -5.97
N LEU A 143 -8.27 -8.08 -6.07
CA LEU A 143 -7.17 -7.60 -6.89
C LEU A 143 -5.86 -8.24 -6.41
N ILE A 144 -5.55 -8.15 -5.11
CA ILE A 144 -4.36 -8.76 -4.51
C ILE A 144 -4.32 -10.25 -4.82
N SER A 145 -5.40 -11.00 -4.63
CA SER A 145 -5.46 -12.44 -4.94
C SER A 145 -5.20 -12.74 -6.41
N ILE A 146 -5.74 -11.94 -7.34
CA ILE A 146 -5.49 -12.10 -8.78
C ILE A 146 -4.00 -11.91 -9.10
N TYR A 147 -3.33 -10.96 -8.44
CA TYR A 147 -1.93 -10.65 -8.69
C TYR A 147 -0.94 -11.43 -7.79
N ALA A 148 -1.39 -12.05 -6.70
CA ALA A 148 -0.59 -12.88 -5.78
C ALA A 148 -0.65 -14.38 -6.10
N MET A 149 -1.65 -14.89 -6.83
CA MET A 149 -1.80 -16.31 -7.20
C MET A 149 -0.80 -16.85 -8.27
N VAL A 150 0.37 -16.22 -8.47
CA VAL A 150 1.40 -16.70 -9.43
C VAL A 150 2.73 -17.07 -8.73
N LEU A 151 2.71 -17.34 -7.43
CA LEU A 151 3.84 -17.95 -6.71
C LEU A 151 3.69 -19.48 -6.64
#